data_AF-A0A520WF45-F1
#
_entry.id   AF-A0A520WF45-F1
#
_cell.length_a   1.000
_cell.length_b   1.000
_cell.length_c   1.000
_cell.angle_alpha   90.00
_cell.angle_beta   90.00
_cell.angle_gamma   90.00
#
_symmetry.space_group_name_H-M   'P 1'
#
loop_
_entity.id
_entity.type
_entity.pdbx_description
1 polymer ?
#
loop_
_entity_poly.entity_id
_entity_poly.type
_entity_poly.pdbx_seq_one_letter_code
_entity_poly.pdbx_strand_id
1 'polypeptide(L)'
;MMLRVLMKIRTVAFVTTGLVFVGCGPADPVVLDTRVLVEELAADEFEGRLTGSVGIEKAADYITAQLNTIGAEPLPGSTDFGQPFTYTAGVDDVGTSLGVVADDTAEWSASSLESSSVRGLAFSNAERIEGALVFAGYGLSVPETDGFSYDSYGTLDVNGKIVVVLRYFPEDAEGTLRGTLSRYAGLRYKAFAARERGAVGLIVVTGPRSPNAGELVPLTFDNAMGDSGIVAATVDGELGAALIESSGESLESVQASLDTANPHATGFELPLHATLDVRLERQQDTGHNVIGYLPPTRVASIEKPYVLLGAHYDHLGRGRGGDSLARSDEQGEIHNGADDNASGVAAILAAGSALALNERDRGVILAFWSGEELGLLGSADFVRKQLVPMNEVSAYINFDMVGRLRDNTLTVQAVGSSSIWTDLVEELNEPIGFELSFVSDPYLPTDVMSLNAAEVPSLNFFTGSHDDYHRPTDDSNAINYEGLDRVTELGRAVAAELVSRAAPPDFIKVEQSGQRAGQAMMRIFTGTIPDYAQEVDGLLLSGVVGGGPAEAAGLQGGDIIVSLASQSIGDIYDYTYALDVLKEGEPTEVIVMRGGERLVLELIPEARE
;
A
#
# COMPACT_ATOMS: atom_id res chain seq x y z
N MET A 1 -71.50 -23.43 -73.11
CA MET A 1 -70.57 -23.40 -74.26
C MET A 1 -69.60 -22.23 -74.03
N MET A 2 -68.34 -22.57 -73.75
CA MET A 2 -67.12 -21.74 -73.69
C MET A 2 -67.14 -20.39 -72.94
N LEU A 3 -66.56 -20.41 -71.74
CA LEU A 3 -66.04 -19.26 -71.00
C LEU A 3 -64.62 -18.94 -71.52
N ARG A 4 -64.38 -17.72 -71.98
CA ARG A 4 -63.04 -17.13 -72.18
C ARG A 4 -63.07 -15.72 -71.60
N VAL A 5 -62.40 -15.51 -70.48
CA VAL A 5 -61.87 -14.19 -70.11
C VAL A 5 -60.49 -14.39 -69.51
N LEU A 6 -59.51 -13.74 -70.13
CA LEU A 6 -58.11 -13.64 -69.78
C LEU A 6 -57.93 -13.04 -68.37
N MET A 7 -57.14 -13.69 -67.53
CA MET A 7 -56.59 -13.09 -66.31
C MET A 7 -55.06 -13.11 -66.42
N LYS A 8 -54.46 -11.92 -66.56
CA LYS A 8 -53.01 -11.72 -66.53
C LYS A 8 -52.54 -11.87 -65.07
N ILE A 9 -51.83 -12.94 -64.76
CA ILE A 9 -51.11 -13.11 -63.50
C ILE A 9 -49.68 -12.60 -63.72
N ARG A 10 -49.26 -11.62 -62.91
CA ARG A 10 -47.88 -11.15 -62.81
C ARG A 10 -47.06 -12.21 -62.07
N THR A 11 -45.96 -12.65 -62.69
CA THR A 11 -44.94 -13.49 -62.06
C THR A 11 -44.26 -12.71 -60.94
N VAL A 12 -44.42 -13.15 -59.69
CA VAL A 12 -43.58 -12.73 -58.56
C VAL A 12 -42.43 -13.72 -58.48
N ALA A 13 -41.21 -13.26 -58.73
CA ALA A 13 -40.00 -14.05 -58.49
C ALA A 13 -39.75 -14.07 -56.98
N PHE A 14 -39.80 -15.25 -56.36
CA PHE A 14 -39.27 -15.47 -55.03
C PHE A 14 -37.74 -15.49 -55.12
N VAL A 15 -37.10 -14.43 -54.62
CA VAL A 15 -35.67 -14.46 -54.32
C VAL A 15 -35.54 -15.11 -52.95
N THR A 16 -35.17 -16.40 -52.92
CA THR A 16 -34.67 -17.05 -51.70
C THR A 16 -33.29 -16.49 -51.40
N THR A 17 -33.24 -15.49 -50.53
CA THR A 17 -32.00 -15.07 -49.87
C THR A 17 -31.59 -16.19 -48.92
N GLY A 18 -30.62 -17.01 -49.33
CA GLY A 18 -29.97 -17.95 -48.42
C GLY A 18 -29.21 -17.15 -47.37
N LEU A 19 -29.72 -17.12 -46.14
CA LEU A 19 -28.95 -16.69 -44.98
C LEU A 19 -27.88 -17.77 -44.75
N VAL A 20 -26.63 -17.48 -45.14
CA VAL A 20 -25.49 -18.24 -44.65
C VAL A 20 -25.29 -17.80 -43.20
N PHE A 21 -25.76 -18.61 -42.25
CA PHE A 21 -25.25 -18.55 -40.90
C PHE A 21 -23.78 -18.97 -40.98
N VAL A 22 -22.88 -17.98 -40.99
CA VAL A 22 -21.51 -18.22 -40.55
C VAL A 22 -21.64 -18.45 -39.06
N GLY A 23 -21.77 -19.72 -38.66
CA GLY A 23 -21.60 -20.09 -37.28
C GLY A 23 -20.19 -19.64 -36.88
N CYS A 24 -20.10 -18.74 -35.92
CA CYS A 24 -18.87 -18.55 -35.17
C CYS A 24 -18.65 -19.88 -34.46
N GLY A 25 -17.77 -20.72 -35.01
CA GLY A 25 -17.24 -21.85 -34.24
C GLY A 25 -16.52 -21.29 -33.01
N PRO A 26 -16.29 -22.11 -31.96
CA PRO A 26 -15.33 -21.71 -30.93
C PRO A 26 -14.04 -21.32 -31.65
N ALA A 27 -13.53 -20.11 -31.34
CA ALA A 27 -12.22 -19.70 -31.83
C ALA A 27 -11.20 -20.78 -31.45
N ASP A 28 -10.21 -21.01 -32.31
CA ASP A 28 -9.11 -21.92 -31.97
C ASP A 28 -8.53 -21.49 -30.61
N PRO A 29 -8.17 -22.45 -29.73
CA PRO A 29 -7.45 -22.17 -28.49
C PRO A 29 -6.29 -21.19 -28.70
N VAL A 30 -6.38 -19.99 -28.12
CA VAL A 30 -5.29 -19.01 -28.17
C VAL A 30 -4.57 -19.03 -26.84
N VAL A 31 -3.31 -19.46 -26.85
CA VAL A 31 -2.39 -19.17 -25.74
C VAL A 31 -1.91 -17.73 -25.95
N LEU A 32 -2.09 -16.89 -24.94
CA LEU A 32 -1.70 -15.49 -25.00
C LEU A 32 -0.17 -15.35 -24.91
N ASP A 33 0.37 -14.39 -25.66
CA ASP A 33 1.81 -14.11 -25.75
C ASP A 33 2.19 -13.07 -24.68
N THR A 34 3.13 -13.43 -23.78
CA THR A 34 3.52 -12.57 -22.66
C THR A 34 4.11 -11.24 -23.12
N ARG A 35 4.86 -11.23 -24.22
CA ARG A 35 5.45 -9.99 -24.76
C ARG A 35 4.37 -9.03 -25.22
N VAL A 36 3.41 -9.51 -26.00
CA VAL A 36 2.31 -8.67 -26.49
C VAL A 36 1.52 -8.07 -25.32
N LEU A 37 1.28 -8.84 -24.27
CA LEU A 37 0.56 -8.38 -23.09
C LEU A 37 1.35 -7.30 -22.32
N VAL A 38 2.65 -7.51 -22.09
CA VAL A 38 3.52 -6.54 -21.41
C VAL A 38 3.67 -5.26 -22.22
N GLU A 39 3.97 -5.36 -23.52
CA GLU A 39 4.16 -4.20 -24.40
C GLU A 39 2.91 -3.34 -24.47
N GLU A 40 1.72 -3.95 -24.44
CA GLU A 40 0.46 -3.21 -24.39
C GLU A 40 0.26 -2.56 -23.02
N LEU A 41 0.27 -3.35 -21.94
CA LEU A 41 -0.02 -2.85 -20.59
C LEU A 41 0.95 -1.75 -20.16
N ALA A 42 2.23 -1.88 -20.52
CA ALA A 42 3.29 -0.92 -20.22
C ALA A 42 3.41 0.21 -21.27
N ALA A 43 2.44 0.38 -22.17
CA ALA A 43 2.45 1.51 -23.09
C ALA A 43 2.05 2.82 -22.40
N ASP A 44 2.66 3.92 -22.83
CA ASP A 44 2.36 5.28 -22.36
C ASP A 44 0.87 5.64 -22.42
N GLU A 45 0.09 4.99 -23.30
CA GLU A 45 -1.36 5.18 -23.44
C GLU A 45 -2.15 4.78 -22.18
N PHE A 46 -1.57 3.94 -21.33
CA PHE A 46 -2.09 3.52 -20.02
C PHE A 46 -1.59 4.41 -18.88
N GLU A 47 -0.80 5.44 -19.18
CA GLU A 47 -0.41 6.53 -18.26
C GLU A 47 0.14 6.06 -16.90
N GLY A 48 0.79 4.89 -16.87
CA GLY A 48 1.37 4.28 -15.67
C GLY A 48 0.36 3.73 -14.66
N ARG A 49 -0.91 3.55 -15.08
CA ARG A 49 -1.94 2.76 -14.36
C ARG A 49 -2.12 3.10 -12.88
N LEU A 50 -2.02 4.38 -12.50
CA LEU A 50 -2.30 4.79 -11.12
C LEU A 50 -3.73 4.41 -10.72
N THR A 51 -3.91 3.83 -9.54
CA THR A 51 -5.24 3.49 -9.00
C THR A 51 -6.18 4.71 -9.05
N GLY A 52 -7.39 4.51 -9.61
CA GLY A 52 -8.40 5.54 -9.89
C GLY A 52 -8.15 6.43 -11.13
N SER A 53 -7.06 6.22 -11.87
CA SER A 53 -6.79 6.98 -13.10
C SER A 53 -7.50 6.41 -14.35
N VAL A 54 -7.59 7.24 -15.40
CA VAL A 54 -8.04 6.77 -16.73
C VAL A 54 -7.12 5.66 -17.27
N GLY A 55 -5.84 5.69 -16.91
CA GLY A 55 -4.85 4.69 -17.30
C GLY A 55 -5.19 3.28 -16.79
N ILE A 56 -5.55 3.17 -15.51
CA ILE A 56 -5.92 1.88 -14.92
C ILE A 56 -7.28 1.38 -15.42
N GLU A 57 -8.22 2.28 -15.72
CA GLU A 57 -9.50 1.91 -16.36
C GLU A 57 -9.28 1.25 -17.73
N LYS A 58 -8.40 1.83 -18.56
CA LYS A 58 -7.99 1.21 -19.84
C LYS A 58 -7.34 -0.16 -19.64
N ALA A 59 -6.48 -0.30 -18.62
CA ALA A 59 -5.85 -1.57 -18.30
C ALA A 59 -6.89 -2.62 -17.89
N ALA A 60 -7.87 -2.23 -17.07
CA ALA A 60 -8.98 -3.10 -16.67
C ALA A 60 -9.83 -3.56 -17.87
N ASP A 61 -10.12 -2.65 -18.80
CA ASP A 61 -10.82 -2.98 -20.05
C ASP A 61 -10.01 -3.96 -20.92
N TYR A 62 -8.70 -3.74 -21.03
CA TYR A 62 -7.81 -4.63 -21.76
C TYR A 62 -7.75 -6.02 -21.14
N ILE A 63 -7.53 -6.12 -19.83
CA ILE A 63 -7.51 -7.38 -19.07
C ILE A 63 -8.85 -8.09 -19.23
N THR A 64 -9.97 -7.36 -19.12
CA THR A 64 -11.33 -7.90 -19.33
C THR A 64 -11.50 -8.48 -20.74
N ALA A 65 -10.95 -7.82 -21.77
CA ALA A 65 -10.97 -8.34 -23.14
C ALA A 65 -10.15 -9.65 -23.27
N GLN A 66 -9.01 -9.74 -22.59
CA GLN A 66 -8.20 -10.97 -22.57
C GLN A 66 -8.92 -12.10 -21.82
N LEU A 67 -9.54 -11.82 -20.67
CA LEU A 67 -10.36 -12.77 -19.92
C LEU A 67 -11.51 -13.33 -20.76
N ASN A 68 -12.23 -12.47 -21.50
CA ASN A 68 -13.26 -12.91 -22.43
C ASN A 68 -12.70 -13.79 -23.56
N THR A 69 -11.52 -13.45 -24.08
CA THR A 69 -10.86 -14.22 -25.16
C THR A 69 -10.53 -15.65 -24.72
N ILE A 70 -10.13 -15.84 -23.47
CA ILE A 70 -9.81 -17.17 -22.90
C ILE A 70 -11.03 -17.91 -22.35
N GLY A 71 -12.22 -17.32 -22.43
CA GLY A 71 -13.47 -17.92 -21.95
C GLY A 71 -13.64 -17.92 -20.43
N ALA A 72 -12.97 -17.01 -19.73
CA ALA A 72 -13.25 -16.78 -18.31
C ALA A 72 -14.65 -16.16 -18.12
N GLU A 73 -15.25 -16.46 -16.99
CA GLU A 73 -16.54 -15.92 -16.54
C GLU A 73 -16.32 -15.01 -15.33
N PRO A 74 -17.26 -14.11 -15.01
CA PRO A 74 -17.33 -13.48 -13.69
C PRO A 74 -17.36 -14.52 -12.56
N LEU A 75 -16.92 -14.14 -11.36
CA LEU A 75 -17.11 -14.98 -10.17
C LEU A 75 -18.58 -15.37 -9.98
N PRO A 76 -18.88 -16.56 -9.43
CA PRO A 76 -20.24 -16.96 -9.12
C PRO A 76 -20.97 -15.92 -8.25
N GLY A 77 -22.06 -15.36 -8.78
CA GLY A 77 -22.84 -14.32 -8.09
C GLY A 77 -22.49 -12.87 -8.50
N SER A 78 -21.40 -12.66 -9.24
CA SER A 78 -21.04 -11.38 -9.84
C SER A 78 -21.67 -11.22 -11.24
N THR A 79 -21.92 -9.96 -11.64
CA THR A 79 -22.47 -9.62 -12.96
C THR A 79 -21.42 -9.37 -14.03
N ASP A 80 -20.22 -9.02 -13.61
CA ASP A 80 -19.07 -8.66 -14.45
C ASP A 80 -17.77 -9.03 -13.72
N PHE A 81 -16.63 -8.78 -14.37
CA PHE A 81 -15.31 -9.09 -13.83
C PHE A 81 -14.86 -8.08 -12.75
N GLY A 82 -15.54 -6.94 -12.59
CA GLY A 82 -15.12 -5.89 -11.69
C GLY A 82 -15.48 -6.17 -10.23
N GLN A 83 -14.54 -5.94 -9.32
CA GLN A 83 -14.84 -5.78 -7.89
C GLN A 83 -14.45 -4.36 -7.47
N PRO A 84 -15.43 -3.46 -7.23
CA PRO A 84 -15.14 -2.13 -6.74
C PRO A 84 -14.77 -2.14 -5.25
N PHE A 85 -13.81 -1.30 -4.86
CA PHE A 85 -13.48 -0.97 -3.48
C PHE A 85 -13.27 0.54 -3.34
N THR A 86 -13.49 1.07 -2.14
CA THR A 86 -13.35 2.51 -1.87
C THR A 86 -12.01 2.78 -1.22
N TYR A 87 -11.35 3.87 -1.61
CA TYR A 87 -10.10 4.32 -1.02
C TYR A 87 -10.02 5.85 -1.00
N THR A 88 -9.13 6.38 -0.16
CA THR A 88 -8.85 7.82 -0.12
C THR A 88 -7.87 8.17 -1.25
N ALA A 89 -8.32 8.94 -2.25
CA ALA A 89 -7.53 9.33 -3.42
C ALA A 89 -6.81 10.67 -3.27
N GLY A 90 -7.20 11.46 -2.27
CA GLY A 90 -6.62 12.78 -2.05
C GLY A 90 -7.18 13.47 -0.81
N VAL A 91 -6.62 14.63 -0.52
CA VAL A 91 -7.06 15.51 0.55
C VAL A 91 -7.03 16.93 0.02
N ASP A 92 -8.12 17.66 0.19
CA ASP A 92 -8.20 19.10 -0.07
C ASP A 92 -8.25 19.89 1.23
N ASP A 93 -7.64 21.06 1.23
CA ASP A 93 -7.83 22.06 2.27
C ASP A 93 -8.94 23.02 1.83
N VAL A 94 -10.10 22.91 2.49
CA VAL A 94 -11.33 23.65 2.13
C VAL A 94 -11.52 24.92 2.98
N GLY A 95 -10.48 25.35 3.69
CA GLY A 95 -10.46 26.63 4.39
C GLY A 95 -9.89 26.56 5.81
N THR A 96 -8.75 25.91 5.96
CA THR A 96 -7.97 25.95 7.20
C THR A 96 -7.63 27.40 7.55
N SER A 97 -7.73 27.74 8.84
CA SER A 97 -7.45 29.08 9.32
C SER A 97 -6.74 29.06 10.67
N LEU A 98 -5.89 30.07 10.88
CA LEU A 98 -5.20 30.31 12.14
C LEU A 98 -5.55 31.72 12.62
N GLY A 99 -6.10 31.83 13.83
CA GLY A 99 -6.21 33.08 14.58
C GLY A 99 -5.19 33.08 15.71
N VAL A 100 -4.55 34.20 15.99
CA VAL A 100 -3.59 34.34 17.09
C VAL A 100 -3.92 35.61 17.86
N VAL A 101 -3.65 35.65 19.17
CA VAL A 101 -3.84 36.81 20.05
C VAL A 101 -2.71 36.83 21.06
N ALA A 102 -2.14 38.00 21.35
CA ALA A 102 -1.10 38.12 22.37
C ALA A 102 -1.71 38.11 23.79
N ASP A 103 -0.99 37.55 24.76
CA ASP A 103 -1.49 37.37 26.13
C ASP A 103 -1.82 38.70 26.84
N ASP A 104 -1.14 39.80 26.47
CA ASP A 104 -1.25 41.12 27.09
C ASP A 104 -2.05 42.17 26.28
N THR A 105 -2.57 41.82 25.10
CA THR A 105 -3.42 42.73 24.30
C THR A 105 -4.61 42.04 23.69
N ALA A 106 -5.78 42.66 23.85
CA ALA A 106 -6.96 42.33 23.06
C ALA A 106 -6.68 42.64 21.58
N GLU A 107 -6.60 41.58 20.78
CA GLU A 107 -6.58 41.54 19.31
C GLU A 107 -5.21 41.69 18.62
N TRP A 108 -4.65 40.56 18.20
CA TRP A 108 -4.19 40.43 16.81
C TRP A 108 -5.40 39.92 16.02
N SER A 109 -5.94 40.74 15.12
CA SER A 109 -7.21 40.40 14.47
C SER A 109 -6.98 39.28 13.46
N ALA A 110 -7.56 38.11 13.71
CA ALA A 110 -7.71 36.99 12.76
C ALA A 110 -8.45 37.36 11.46
N SER A 111 -8.83 38.63 11.26
CA SER A 111 -9.69 39.08 10.17
C SER A 111 -9.03 39.29 8.81
N SER A 112 -7.74 38.94 8.62
CA SER A 112 -7.14 38.97 7.29
C SER A 112 -5.84 38.18 7.15
N LEU A 113 -5.74 36.97 7.71
CA LEU A 113 -4.78 36.03 7.16
C LEU A 113 -5.43 35.43 5.91
N GLU A 114 -4.79 35.62 4.76
CA GLU A 114 -5.23 34.93 3.55
C GLU A 114 -5.09 33.41 3.79
N SER A 115 -6.04 32.63 3.26
CA SER A 115 -5.98 31.15 3.31
C SER A 115 -4.76 30.57 2.60
N SER A 116 -3.93 31.41 1.97
CA SER A 116 -2.68 31.05 1.32
C SER A 116 -1.49 30.97 2.29
N SER A 117 -1.57 31.56 3.48
CA SER A 117 -0.47 31.60 4.48
C SER A 117 -0.52 30.50 5.53
N VAL A 118 -1.62 29.74 5.57
CA VAL A 118 -1.81 28.58 6.45
C VAL A 118 -2.46 27.47 5.65
N ARG A 119 -2.08 26.23 5.92
CA ARG A 119 -2.68 25.05 5.29
C ARG A 119 -2.70 23.88 6.27
N GLY A 120 -3.77 23.10 6.28
CA GLY A 120 -3.84 21.84 7.03
C GLY A 120 -2.83 20.82 6.48
N LEU A 121 -2.18 20.06 7.36
CA LEU A 121 -1.37 18.92 6.92
C LEU A 121 -2.29 17.75 6.56
N ALA A 122 -1.99 16.99 5.50
CA ALA A 122 -2.88 15.96 4.96
C ALA A 122 -3.36 14.92 6.01
N PHE A 123 -2.51 14.66 7.01
CA PHE A 123 -2.77 13.71 8.09
C PHE A 123 -3.54 14.29 9.29
N SER A 124 -3.80 15.60 9.31
CA SER A 124 -4.42 16.30 10.43
C SER A 124 -5.86 15.86 10.68
N ASN A 125 -6.27 15.91 11.95
CA ASN A 125 -7.68 15.90 12.33
C ASN A 125 -8.34 17.19 11.81
N ALA A 126 -9.54 17.06 11.25
CA ALA A 126 -10.34 18.19 10.77
C ALA A 126 -11.21 18.74 11.91
N GLU A 127 -10.60 19.52 12.80
CA GLU A 127 -11.23 20.08 13.99
C GLU A 127 -10.74 21.51 14.27
N ARG A 128 -11.53 22.24 15.06
CA ARG A 128 -11.15 23.53 15.64
C ARG A 128 -10.66 23.36 17.07
N ILE A 129 -9.43 23.79 17.32
CA ILE A 129 -8.79 23.79 18.64
C ILE A 129 -8.37 25.20 19.05
N GLU A 130 -8.15 25.39 20.35
CA GLU A 130 -7.65 26.64 20.92
C GLU A 130 -6.61 26.31 22.00
N GLY A 131 -5.54 27.10 22.09
CA GLY A 131 -4.51 26.91 23.11
C GLY A 131 -3.35 27.89 23.03
N ALA A 132 -2.56 27.95 24.12
CA ALA A 132 -1.31 28.71 24.14
C ALA A 132 -0.29 28.09 23.16
N LEU A 133 0.60 28.93 22.62
CA LEU A 133 1.65 28.49 21.71
C LEU A 133 2.97 28.22 22.43
N VAL A 134 3.64 27.13 22.04
CA VAL A 134 4.98 26.79 22.53
C VAL A 134 5.87 26.37 21.37
N PHE A 135 7.03 26.99 21.24
CA PHE A 135 8.01 26.60 20.23
C PHE A 135 8.89 25.47 20.74
N ALA A 136 8.93 24.35 20.03
CA ALA A 136 9.69 23.14 20.40
C ALA A 136 10.78 22.82 19.36
N GLY A 137 11.48 23.83 18.84
CA GLY A 137 12.62 23.62 17.94
C GLY A 137 12.23 22.81 16.69
N TYR A 138 12.96 21.73 16.40
CA TYR A 138 12.62 20.80 15.32
C TYR A 138 11.57 19.74 15.71
N GLY A 139 11.04 19.75 16.94
CA GLY A 139 10.02 18.78 17.37
C GLY A 139 10.51 17.32 17.38
N LEU A 140 11.82 17.10 17.47
CA LEU A 140 12.43 15.77 17.41
C LEU A 140 12.41 15.12 18.78
N SER A 141 12.18 13.81 18.80
CA SER A 141 12.26 12.95 19.98
C SER A 141 13.04 11.70 19.61
N VAL A 142 14.38 11.78 19.70
CA VAL A 142 15.29 10.68 19.37
C VAL A 142 15.59 9.89 20.64
N PRO A 143 15.20 8.59 20.70
CA PRO A 143 15.43 7.77 21.88
C PRO A 143 16.92 7.44 22.06
N GLU A 144 17.34 7.24 23.32
CA GLU A 144 18.73 6.90 23.66
C GLU A 144 19.19 5.56 23.04
N THR A 145 18.24 4.68 22.66
CA THR A 145 18.49 3.40 21.97
C THR A 145 19.24 3.55 20.65
N ASP A 146 19.24 4.74 20.05
CA ASP A 146 20.01 5.06 18.85
C ASP A 146 21.40 5.65 19.11
N GLY A 147 21.88 5.59 20.36
CA GLY A 147 23.23 5.99 20.76
C GLY A 147 23.45 7.52 20.82
N PHE A 148 22.42 8.29 20.50
CA PHE A 148 22.36 9.74 20.64
C PHE A 148 20.94 10.15 20.99
N SER A 149 20.76 10.80 22.15
CA SER A 149 19.46 11.32 22.58
C SER A 149 19.31 12.78 22.16
N TYR A 150 18.16 13.11 21.59
CA TYR A 150 17.79 14.49 21.24
C TYR A 150 16.29 14.67 21.45
N ASP A 151 15.90 15.42 22.48
CA ASP A 151 14.50 15.66 22.80
C ASP A 151 14.23 17.16 22.82
N SER A 152 13.51 17.64 21.80
CA SER A 152 13.11 19.04 21.70
C SER A 152 12.11 19.47 22.78
N TYR A 153 11.51 18.52 23.50
CA TYR A 153 10.49 18.76 24.52
C TYR A 153 11.02 18.65 25.95
N GLY A 154 12.29 18.26 26.16
CA GLY A 154 12.79 17.81 27.47
C GLY A 154 12.61 18.79 28.64
N THR A 155 12.43 20.08 28.38
CA THR A 155 12.18 21.12 29.40
C THR A 155 10.87 21.89 29.18
N LEU A 156 10.03 21.47 28.24
CA LEU A 156 8.83 22.19 27.82
C LEU A 156 7.57 21.54 28.36
N ASP A 157 6.70 22.36 28.96
CA ASP A 157 5.32 21.97 29.20
C ASP A 157 4.49 22.24 27.94
N VAL A 158 4.07 21.18 27.25
CA VAL A 158 3.27 21.25 26.04
C VAL A 158 1.84 20.74 26.24
N ASN A 159 1.50 20.29 27.44
CA ASN A 159 0.21 19.68 27.71
C ASN A 159 -0.92 20.71 27.58
N GLY A 160 -1.92 20.43 26.73
CA GLY A 160 -3.00 21.36 26.41
C GLY A 160 -2.60 22.53 25.51
N LYS A 161 -1.39 22.54 24.94
CA LYS A 161 -0.85 23.64 24.11
C LYS A 161 -0.77 23.25 22.64
N ILE A 162 -0.65 24.26 21.78
CA ILE A 162 -0.35 24.09 20.35
C ILE A 162 1.16 24.26 20.17
N VAL A 163 1.83 23.23 19.68
CA VAL A 163 3.28 23.19 19.51
C VAL A 163 3.64 23.78 18.15
N VAL A 164 4.59 24.71 18.11
CA VAL A 164 5.21 25.24 16.90
C VAL A 164 6.57 24.57 16.70
N VAL A 165 6.82 24.00 15.52
CA VAL A 165 8.08 23.31 15.18
C VAL A 165 8.60 23.74 13.81
N LEU A 166 9.91 23.59 13.62
CA LEU A 166 10.54 23.69 12.32
C LEU A 166 10.34 22.40 11.50
N ARG A 167 10.11 22.54 10.19
CA ARG A 167 10.20 21.44 9.23
C ARG A 167 11.64 20.92 9.17
N TYR A 168 11.83 19.64 8.81
CA TYR A 168 13.15 18.98 8.71
C TYR A 168 13.84 18.75 10.06
N PHE A 169 15.16 18.83 10.10
CA PHE A 169 16.00 18.56 11.26
C PHE A 169 17.22 19.50 11.19
N PRO A 170 18.08 19.57 12.23
CA PRO A 170 19.26 20.42 12.24
C PRO A 170 20.12 20.32 10.97
N GLU A 171 20.19 21.40 10.19
CA GLU A 171 20.74 21.36 8.81
C GLU A 171 22.26 21.18 8.79
N ASP A 172 22.97 21.66 9.81
CA ASP A 172 24.44 21.55 9.92
C ASP A 172 24.87 20.17 10.48
N ALA A 173 23.93 19.23 10.70
CA ALA A 173 24.26 17.87 11.10
C ALA A 173 24.91 17.08 9.95
N GLU A 174 26.03 16.43 10.27
CA GLU A 174 26.83 15.64 9.33
C GLU A 174 26.97 14.16 9.75
N GLY A 175 27.39 13.33 8.80
CA GLY A 175 27.77 11.93 9.05
C GLY A 175 26.64 11.09 9.65
N THR A 176 26.98 10.30 10.68
CA THR A 176 26.03 9.41 11.36
C THR A 176 24.91 10.15 12.05
N LEU A 177 25.20 11.32 12.64
CA LEU A 177 24.21 12.15 13.33
C LEU A 177 23.10 12.60 12.37
N ARG A 178 23.47 13.02 11.16
CA ARG A 178 22.51 13.37 10.10
C ARG A 178 21.56 12.21 9.81
N GLY A 179 22.11 11.01 9.63
CA GLY A 179 21.35 9.80 9.36
C GLY A 179 20.44 9.35 10.51
N THR A 180 20.82 9.63 11.76
CA THR A 180 19.94 9.40 12.93
C THR A 180 18.81 10.42 12.95
N LEU A 181 19.11 11.72 12.89
CA LEU A 181 18.11 12.78 12.98
C LEU A 181 17.09 12.72 11.84
N SER A 182 17.53 12.37 10.63
CA SER A 182 16.64 12.28 9.46
C SER A 182 15.53 11.23 9.61
N ARG A 183 15.76 10.17 10.40
CA ARG A 183 14.75 9.12 10.65
C ARG A 183 13.56 9.65 11.44
N TYR A 184 13.81 10.61 12.32
CA TYR A 184 12.80 11.19 13.23
C TYR A 184 12.26 12.53 12.73
N ALA A 185 12.63 12.96 11.52
CA ALA A 185 12.26 14.25 10.96
C ALA A 185 10.89 14.25 10.24
N GLY A 186 10.27 13.07 10.07
CA GLY A 186 8.96 12.93 9.44
C GLY A 186 7.88 13.70 10.20
N LEU A 187 6.99 14.37 9.47
CA LEU A 187 5.97 15.23 10.08
C LEU A 187 4.98 14.44 10.95
N ARG A 188 4.61 13.24 10.53
CA ARG A 188 3.78 12.33 11.35
C ARG A 188 4.47 11.93 12.66
N TYR A 189 5.78 11.64 12.63
CA TYR A 189 6.54 11.36 13.86
C TYR A 189 6.55 12.57 14.81
N LYS A 190 6.69 13.80 14.30
CA LYS A 190 6.63 15.02 15.12
C LYS A 190 5.24 15.23 15.73
N ALA A 191 4.20 14.99 14.93
CA ALA A 191 2.81 15.06 15.37
C ALA A 191 2.54 14.05 16.49
N PHE A 192 2.96 12.80 16.30
CA PHE A 192 2.94 11.74 17.31
C PHE A 192 3.69 12.19 18.59
N ALA A 193 4.95 12.62 18.47
CA ALA A 193 5.76 13.03 19.61
C ALA A 193 5.15 14.20 20.41
N ALA A 194 4.49 15.15 19.75
CA ALA A 194 3.77 16.24 20.39
C ALA A 194 2.50 15.74 21.10
N ARG A 195 1.69 14.91 20.43
CA ARG A 195 0.45 14.33 20.95
C ARG A 195 0.69 13.49 22.20
N GLU A 196 1.70 12.62 22.18
CA GLU A 196 2.06 11.76 23.33
C GLU A 196 2.48 12.56 24.57
N ARG A 197 2.81 13.85 24.41
CA ARG A 197 3.13 14.78 25.50
C ARG A 197 1.96 15.70 25.88
N GLY A 198 0.77 15.44 25.32
CA GLY A 198 -0.48 16.14 25.62
C GLY A 198 -0.71 17.39 24.79
N ALA A 199 0.06 17.65 23.74
CA ALA A 199 -0.22 18.76 22.83
C ALA A 199 -1.58 18.56 22.16
N VAL A 200 -2.35 19.64 22.01
CA VAL A 200 -3.65 19.62 21.33
C VAL A 200 -3.53 19.96 19.85
N GLY A 201 -2.41 20.56 19.44
CA GLY A 201 -2.15 20.85 18.03
C GLY A 201 -0.67 21.03 17.68
N LEU A 202 -0.39 21.02 16.38
CA LEU A 202 0.94 21.21 15.79
C LEU A 202 0.91 22.26 14.68
N ILE A 203 1.85 23.20 14.70
CA ILE A 203 2.12 24.16 13.63
C ILE A 203 3.54 23.95 13.11
N VAL A 204 3.67 23.73 11.81
CA VAL A 204 4.95 23.49 11.14
C VAL A 204 5.37 24.72 10.35
N VAL A 205 6.61 25.16 10.56
CA VAL A 205 7.24 26.28 9.87
C VAL A 205 8.42 25.78 9.04
N THR A 206 8.47 26.08 7.74
CA THR A 206 9.68 25.84 6.95
C THR A 206 10.66 26.99 7.17
N GLY A 207 11.71 26.75 7.96
CA GLY A 207 12.64 27.79 8.39
C GLY A 207 13.47 28.41 7.25
N PRO A 208 14.00 29.64 7.43
CA PRO A 208 14.79 30.36 6.41
C PRO A 208 16.08 29.66 5.97
N ARG A 209 16.62 28.74 6.78
CA ARG A 209 17.82 27.94 6.47
C ARG A 209 17.50 26.54 5.92
N SER A 210 16.22 26.18 5.83
CA SER A 210 15.78 24.87 5.33
C SER A 210 15.64 24.85 3.80
N PRO A 211 15.60 23.64 3.20
CA PRO A 211 15.10 23.47 1.84
C PRO A 211 13.71 24.09 1.69
N ASN A 212 13.45 24.77 0.56
CA ASN A 212 12.17 25.42 0.26
C ASN A 212 11.75 26.45 1.33
N ALA A 213 12.74 27.24 1.80
CA ALA A 213 12.59 28.23 2.86
C ALA A 213 11.30 29.06 2.74
N GLY A 214 10.50 29.05 3.80
CA GLY A 214 9.24 29.78 3.90
C GLY A 214 8.06 29.23 3.10
N GLU A 215 8.23 28.15 2.34
CA GLU A 215 7.13 27.50 1.64
C GLU A 215 6.28 26.64 2.58
N LEU A 216 4.96 26.63 2.31
CA LEU A 216 4.05 25.68 2.94
C LEU A 216 4.41 24.24 2.58
N VAL A 217 4.18 23.32 3.50
CA VAL A 217 4.19 21.89 3.18
C VAL A 217 3.14 21.62 2.07
N PRO A 218 3.54 20.98 0.95
CA PRO A 218 2.59 20.55 -0.08
C PRO A 218 1.52 19.64 0.51
N LEU A 219 0.27 19.79 0.04
CA LEU A 219 -0.79 18.87 0.39
C LEU A 219 -0.61 17.61 -0.46
N THR A 220 0.21 16.68 0.03
CA THR A 220 0.42 15.37 -0.58
C THR A 220 -0.26 14.33 0.30
N PHE A 221 -1.17 13.56 -0.29
CA PHE A 221 -1.70 12.38 0.36
C PHE A 221 -0.55 11.38 0.58
N ASP A 222 -0.38 10.91 1.81
CA ASP A 222 0.76 10.09 2.23
C ASP A 222 0.41 8.60 2.39
N ASN A 223 -0.62 8.14 1.65
CA ASN A 223 -1.18 6.77 1.62
C ASN A 223 -1.69 6.24 2.97
N ALA A 224 -1.55 7.04 4.02
CA ALA A 224 -1.97 6.76 5.35
C ALA A 224 -3.48 6.98 5.51
N MET A 225 -4.20 5.90 5.81
CA MET A 225 -5.66 5.95 5.87
C MET A 225 -6.20 6.73 7.08
N GLY A 226 -5.49 6.78 8.23
CA GLY A 226 -5.96 7.42 9.47
C GLY A 226 -5.59 8.90 9.66
N ASP A 227 -6.34 9.60 10.53
CA ASP A 227 -5.90 10.87 11.14
C ASP A 227 -4.79 10.64 12.18
N SER A 228 -3.91 11.63 12.39
CA SER A 228 -2.80 11.49 13.34
C SER A 228 -3.21 11.64 14.81
N GLY A 229 -4.50 11.71 15.13
CA GLY A 229 -5.02 12.00 16.46
C GLY A 229 -4.67 13.40 16.99
N ILE A 230 -4.30 14.34 16.11
CA ILE A 230 -3.91 15.72 16.47
C ILE A 230 -4.23 16.69 15.32
N VAL A 231 -4.62 17.92 15.66
CA VAL A 231 -4.85 18.98 14.68
C VAL A 231 -3.51 19.61 14.29
N ALA A 232 -3.14 19.52 13.02
CA ALA A 232 -1.84 19.90 12.50
C ALA A 232 -1.92 20.76 11.23
N ALA A 233 -1.17 21.85 11.20
CA ALA A 233 -1.11 22.76 10.07
C ALA A 233 0.34 23.20 9.77
N THR A 234 0.56 23.70 8.55
CA THR A 234 1.78 24.39 8.15
C THR A 234 1.45 25.87 7.93
N VAL A 235 2.41 26.73 8.25
CA VAL A 235 2.36 28.17 7.96
C VAL A 235 3.53 28.57 7.08
N ASP A 236 3.37 29.65 6.33
CA ASP A 236 4.44 30.20 5.51
C ASP A 236 5.55 30.84 6.38
N GLY A 237 6.65 31.22 5.74
CA GLY A 237 7.80 31.79 6.43
C GLY A 237 7.52 33.14 7.09
N GLU A 238 6.61 33.95 6.55
CA GLU A 238 6.27 35.27 7.10
C GLU A 238 5.49 35.11 8.40
N LEU A 239 4.46 34.27 8.39
CA LEU A 239 3.66 33.95 9.57
C LEU A 239 4.49 33.21 10.61
N GLY A 240 5.30 32.23 10.18
CA GLY A 240 6.24 31.53 11.05
C GLY A 240 7.25 32.46 11.73
N ALA A 241 7.80 33.44 11.01
CA ALA A 241 8.70 34.44 11.58
C ALA A 241 7.97 35.31 12.61
N ALA A 242 6.77 35.79 12.30
CA ALA A 242 5.97 36.61 13.21
C ALA A 242 5.62 35.88 14.53
N LEU A 243 5.34 34.57 14.47
CA LEU A 243 5.11 33.76 15.66
C LEU A 243 6.34 33.75 16.57
N ILE A 244 7.54 33.52 16.01
CA ILE A 244 8.78 33.47 16.80
C ILE A 244 9.18 34.85 17.31
N GLU A 245 9.05 35.89 16.49
CA GLU A 245 9.41 37.27 16.87
C GLU A 245 8.58 37.82 18.04
N SER A 246 7.42 37.23 18.34
CA SER A 246 6.64 37.55 19.54
C SER A 246 7.40 37.31 20.85
N SER A 247 8.38 36.40 20.88
CA SER A 247 9.24 36.16 22.05
C SER A 247 10.45 37.10 22.12
N GLY A 248 10.65 37.96 21.11
CA GLY A 248 11.81 38.84 20.97
C GLY A 248 13.01 38.21 20.26
N GLU A 249 12.88 36.98 19.77
CA GLU A 249 13.91 36.25 19.02
C GLU A 249 13.62 36.28 17.50
N SER A 250 14.65 36.21 16.65
CA SER A 250 14.42 36.05 15.20
C SER A 250 14.39 34.58 14.79
N LEU A 251 13.49 34.22 13.88
CA LEU A 251 13.38 32.83 13.37
C LEU A 251 14.71 32.33 12.77
N GLU A 252 15.44 33.18 12.05
CA GLU A 252 16.75 32.83 11.49
C GLU A 252 17.81 32.55 12.57
N SER A 253 17.87 33.38 13.62
CA SER A 253 18.83 33.20 14.72
C SER A 253 18.51 31.94 15.52
N VAL A 254 17.23 31.73 15.81
CA VAL A 254 16.74 30.53 16.50
C VAL A 254 17.08 29.27 15.69
N GLN A 255 16.75 29.25 14.40
CA GLN A 255 17.08 28.10 13.54
C GLN A 255 18.59 27.86 13.46
N ALA A 256 19.40 28.90 13.25
CA ALA A 256 20.85 28.76 13.18
C ALA A 256 21.45 28.17 14.47
N SER A 257 20.86 28.47 15.64
CA SER A 257 21.29 27.86 16.90
C SER A 257 20.95 26.36 16.98
N LEU A 258 19.77 25.98 16.48
CA LEU A 258 19.27 24.61 16.45
C LEU A 258 19.98 23.75 15.42
N ASP A 259 20.42 24.32 14.30
CA ASP A 259 21.13 23.64 13.21
C ASP A 259 22.44 22.99 13.65
N THR A 260 23.03 23.48 14.75
CA THR A 260 24.19 22.87 15.39
C THR A 260 23.92 21.48 16.00
N ALA A 261 22.67 21.04 16.01
CA ALA A 261 22.21 19.79 16.61
C ALA A 261 22.56 19.65 18.11
N ASN A 262 22.68 20.78 18.83
CA ASN A 262 22.92 20.78 20.26
C ASN A 262 21.71 20.17 21.00
N PRO A 263 21.85 19.01 21.68
CA PRO A 263 20.75 18.36 22.39
C PRO A 263 20.26 19.13 23.63
N HIS A 264 20.98 20.19 24.02
CA HIS A 264 20.57 21.09 25.11
C HIS A 264 19.87 22.36 24.61
N ALA A 265 19.69 22.53 23.30
CA ALA A 265 18.90 23.63 22.79
C ALA A 265 17.43 23.40 23.17
N THR A 266 16.91 24.28 24.02
CA THR A 266 15.53 24.20 24.51
C THR A 266 14.63 25.09 23.65
N GLY A 267 13.39 24.66 23.46
CA GLY A 267 12.37 25.57 22.98
C GLY A 267 11.94 26.58 24.06
N PHE A 268 10.86 27.32 23.78
CA PHE A 268 10.36 28.37 24.66
C PHE A 268 8.87 28.62 24.45
N GLU A 269 8.20 29.17 25.46
CA GLU A 269 6.81 29.62 25.32
C GLU A 269 6.73 30.86 24.44
N LEU A 270 5.68 30.93 23.62
CA LEU A 270 5.35 32.12 22.86
C LEU A 270 4.24 32.86 23.63
N PRO A 271 4.32 34.19 23.81
CA PRO A 271 3.31 34.98 24.53
C PRO A 271 2.04 35.19 23.70
N LEU A 272 1.52 34.09 23.14
CA LEU A 272 0.47 34.02 22.14
C LEU A 272 -0.48 32.87 22.48
N HIS A 273 -1.77 33.15 22.31
CA HIS A 273 -2.83 32.16 22.26
C HIS A 273 -3.35 32.05 20.84
N ALA A 274 -3.63 30.83 20.37
CA ALA A 274 -4.10 30.60 19.01
C ALA A 274 -5.42 29.84 18.97
N THR A 275 -6.16 30.07 17.90
CA THR A 275 -7.28 29.24 17.46
C THR A 275 -6.92 28.68 16.09
N LEU A 276 -6.79 27.37 15.99
CA LEU A 276 -6.50 26.67 14.74
C LEU A 276 -7.74 25.87 14.34
N ASP A 277 -8.33 26.19 13.18
CA ASP A 277 -9.49 25.52 12.60
C ASP A 277 -9.03 24.85 11.31
N VAL A 278 -8.71 23.55 11.38
CA VAL A 278 -8.28 22.76 10.21
C VAL A 278 -9.51 22.18 9.54
N ARG A 279 -9.61 22.40 8.22
CA ARG A 279 -10.74 21.97 7.41
C ARG A 279 -10.23 21.20 6.21
N LEU A 280 -10.19 19.88 6.36
CA LEU A 280 -9.77 18.97 5.30
C LEU A 280 -10.97 18.19 4.77
N GLU A 281 -11.04 18.06 3.45
CA GLU A 281 -11.98 17.18 2.76
C GLU A 281 -11.18 16.02 2.15
N ARG A 282 -11.37 14.81 2.68
CA ARG A 282 -10.76 13.60 2.12
C ARG A 282 -11.56 13.19 0.89
N GLN A 283 -10.91 13.20 -0.27
CA GLN A 283 -11.50 12.75 -1.50
C GLN A 283 -11.51 11.22 -1.51
N GLN A 284 -12.70 10.63 -1.46
CA GLN A 284 -12.88 9.19 -1.66
C GLN A 284 -13.04 8.92 -3.15
N ASP A 285 -12.38 7.88 -3.63
CA ASP A 285 -12.54 7.37 -4.98
C ASP A 285 -12.74 5.84 -4.96
N THR A 286 -13.01 5.26 -6.13
CA THR A 286 -13.30 3.84 -6.29
C THR A 286 -12.23 3.15 -7.13
N GLY A 287 -11.47 2.27 -6.50
CA GLY A 287 -10.60 1.32 -7.19
C GLY A 287 -11.37 0.09 -7.64
N HIS A 288 -10.84 -0.65 -8.61
CA HIS A 288 -11.48 -1.86 -9.12
C HIS A 288 -10.45 -2.97 -9.22
N ASN A 289 -10.69 -4.11 -8.59
CA ASN A 289 -10.00 -5.34 -9.01
C ASN A 289 -10.68 -5.89 -10.26
N VAL A 290 -9.94 -6.62 -11.09
CA VAL A 290 -10.51 -7.40 -12.19
C VAL A 290 -10.33 -8.88 -11.85
N ILE A 291 -11.42 -9.64 -11.79
CA ILE A 291 -11.42 -11.03 -11.32
C ILE A 291 -12.09 -11.94 -12.35
N GLY A 292 -11.30 -12.76 -13.04
CA GLY A 292 -11.75 -13.81 -13.95
C GLY A 292 -11.88 -15.16 -13.27
N TYR A 293 -12.86 -15.96 -13.69
CA TYR A 293 -13.10 -17.30 -13.18
C TYR A 293 -13.16 -18.33 -14.32
N LEU A 294 -12.28 -19.33 -14.29
CA LEU A 294 -12.35 -20.50 -15.13
C LEU A 294 -13.03 -21.63 -14.34
N PRO A 295 -14.28 -22.00 -14.65
CA PRO A 295 -14.97 -23.05 -13.92
C PRO A 295 -14.25 -24.41 -14.07
N PRO A 296 -14.42 -25.33 -13.10
CA PRO A 296 -13.94 -26.70 -13.24
C PRO A 296 -14.63 -27.36 -14.44
N THR A 297 -13.88 -28.14 -15.20
CA THR A 297 -14.43 -28.87 -16.35
C THR A 297 -15.12 -30.17 -15.95
N ARG A 298 -14.87 -30.64 -14.71
CA ARG A 298 -15.52 -31.81 -14.12
C ARG A 298 -16.29 -31.40 -12.87
N VAL A 299 -17.52 -31.90 -12.76
CA VAL A 299 -18.32 -31.74 -11.54
C VAL A 299 -17.84 -32.78 -10.52
N ALA A 300 -16.87 -32.40 -9.69
CA ALA A 300 -16.39 -33.18 -8.57
C ALA A 300 -16.68 -32.44 -7.26
N SER A 301 -17.21 -33.16 -6.27
CA SER A 301 -17.26 -32.65 -4.89
C SER A 301 -15.85 -32.68 -4.33
N ILE A 302 -15.13 -31.56 -4.38
CA ILE A 302 -13.75 -31.44 -3.95
C ILE A 302 -13.63 -30.38 -2.83
N GLU A 303 -12.86 -30.68 -1.80
CA GLU A 303 -12.57 -29.74 -0.70
C GLU A 303 -11.68 -28.61 -1.21
N LYS A 304 -12.00 -27.35 -0.86
CA LYS A 304 -11.30 -26.14 -1.31
C LYS A 304 -11.32 -25.91 -2.84
N PRO A 305 -12.50 -25.74 -3.47
CA PRO A 305 -12.68 -25.83 -4.93
C PRO A 305 -12.00 -24.74 -5.78
N TYR A 306 -11.25 -23.80 -5.19
CA TYR A 306 -10.63 -22.68 -5.91
C TYR A 306 -9.10 -22.70 -5.83
N VAL A 307 -8.42 -22.47 -6.96
CA VAL A 307 -7.01 -22.08 -7.00
C VAL A 307 -6.94 -20.64 -7.51
N LEU A 308 -6.24 -19.77 -6.80
CA LEU A 308 -6.16 -18.35 -7.11
C LEU A 308 -4.77 -18.03 -7.68
N LEU A 309 -4.70 -17.38 -8.84
CA LEU A 309 -3.48 -16.76 -9.37
C LEU A 309 -3.67 -15.26 -9.31
N GLY A 310 -2.70 -14.50 -8.80
CA GLY A 310 -2.84 -13.05 -8.70
C GLY A 310 -1.58 -12.23 -8.95
N ALA A 311 -1.80 -11.02 -9.44
CA ALA A 311 -0.80 -9.98 -9.64
C ALA A 311 -1.53 -8.63 -9.53
N HIS A 312 -0.89 -7.62 -8.94
CA HIS A 312 -1.40 -6.27 -9.08
C HIS A 312 -1.24 -5.76 -10.53
N TYR A 313 -2.08 -4.81 -10.91
CA TYR A 313 -2.05 -4.18 -12.23
C TYR A 313 -2.01 -2.65 -12.18
N ASP A 314 -2.04 -2.05 -10.98
CA ASP A 314 -1.81 -0.64 -10.75
C ASP A 314 -0.33 -0.31 -10.58
N HIS A 315 0.10 0.88 -11.00
CA HIS A 315 1.47 1.35 -10.76
C HIS A 315 1.47 2.86 -10.43
N LEU A 316 2.61 3.54 -10.49
CA LEU A 316 2.79 4.89 -9.93
C LEU A 316 2.30 6.06 -10.81
N GLY A 317 1.73 5.80 -11.99
CA GLY A 317 1.26 6.83 -12.91
C GLY A 317 2.39 7.73 -13.40
N ARG A 318 2.43 8.98 -12.91
CA ARG A 318 3.50 9.97 -13.20
C ARG A 318 4.48 10.19 -12.04
N GLY A 319 4.49 9.31 -11.05
CA GLY A 319 5.41 9.38 -9.91
C GLY A 319 5.22 10.62 -9.04
N ARG A 320 3.97 11.01 -8.78
CA ARG A 320 3.65 12.17 -7.91
C ARG A 320 3.65 11.83 -6.41
N GLY A 321 3.60 10.54 -6.07
CA GLY A 321 3.64 10.03 -4.70
C GLY A 321 5.06 9.85 -4.15
N GLY A 322 5.16 9.53 -2.87
CA GLY A 322 6.44 9.35 -2.16
C GLY A 322 7.24 8.11 -2.56
N ASP A 323 6.59 7.16 -3.24
CA ASP A 323 7.17 5.85 -3.58
C ASP A 323 7.93 5.87 -4.91
N SER A 324 7.87 6.96 -5.67
CA SER A 324 8.67 7.13 -6.89
C SER A 324 10.14 7.30 -6.57
N LEU A 325 10.98 6.51 -7.25
CA LEU A 325 12.44 6.61 -7.20
C LEU A 325 13.02 7.40 -8.38
N ALA A 326 12.17 8.18 -9.08
CA ALA A 326 12.56 8.98 -10.23
C ALA A 326 13.69 9.96 -9.89
N ARG A 327 14.68 10.03 -10.79
CA ARG A 327 15.76 11.01 -10.69
C ARG A 327 15.24 12.41 -11.02
N SER A 328 16.06 13.42 -10.72
CA SER A 328 15.68 14.83 -10.96
C SER A 328 15.29 15.14 -12.40
N ASP A 329 15.89 14.43 -13.37
CA ASP A 329 15.61 14.55 -14.81
C ASP A 329 14.43 13.69 -15.28
N GLU A 330 13.91 12.81 -14.44
CA GLU A 330 12.81 11.85 -14.71
C GLU A 330 11.49 12.29 -14.03
N GLN A 331 11.49 13.44 -13.33
CA GLN A 331 10.33 13.88 -12.55
C GLN A 331 9.10 14.16 -13.43
N GLY A 332 7.97 13.53 -13.07
CA GLY A 332 6.70 13.70 -13.77
C GLY A 332 6.56 12.86 -15.06
N GLU A 333 7.59 12.09 -15.42
CA GLU A 333 7.51 11.09 -16.50
C GLU A 333 6.63 9.91 -16.10
N ILE A 334 6.17 9.17 -17.10
CA ILE A 334 5.25 8.03 -16.91
C ILE A 334 6.05 6.85 -16.34
N HIS A 335 5.54 6.26 -15.28
CA HIS A 335 6.04 5.04 -14.68
C HIS A 335 5.26 3.89 -15.29
N ASN A 336 5.80 3.31 -16.37
CA ASN A 336 5.08 2.30 -17.15
C ASN A 336 4.95 0.96 -16.43
N GLY A 337 5.84 0.64 -15.47
CA GLY A 337 5.70 -0.55 -14.63
C GLY A 337 5.68 -1.83 -15.47
N ALA A 338 6.70 -2.03 -16.30
CA ALA A 338 6.75 -3.19 -17.17
C ALA A 338 7.08 -4.48 -16.39
N ASP A 339 8.00 -4.41 -15.45
CA ASP A 339 8.27 -5.52 -14.52
C ASP A 339 7.31 -5.46 -13.34
N ASP A 340 7.21 -4.26 -12.76
CA ASP A 340 6.34 -3.90 -11.63
C ASP A 340 5.14 -3.12 -12.16
N ASN A 341 4.27 -3.75 -12.95
CA ASN A 341 3.77 -5.10 -12.71
C ASN A 341 3.22 -5.80 -13.95
N ALA A 342 3.34 -5.20 -15.14
CA ALA A 342 2.76 -5.76 -16.35
C ALA A 342 3.25 -7.20 -16.63
N SER A 343 4.47 -7.54 -16.20
CA SER A 343 5.04 -8.88 -16.26
C SER A 343 4.19 -9.93 -15.52
N GLY A 344 3.71 -9.62 -14.31
CA GLY A 344 2.88 -10.52 -13.50
C GLY A 344 1.49 -10.69 -14.10
N VAL A 345 0.87 -9.60 -14.53
CA VAL A 345 -0.43 -9.61 -15.23
C VAL A 345 -0.34 -10.46 -16.50
N ALA A 346 0.71 -10.27 -17.30
CA ALA A 346 0.95 -11.03 -18.52
C ALA A 346 1.15 -12.52 -18.24
N ALA A 347 1.93 -12.87 -17.21
CA ALA A 347 2.16 -14.26 -16.81
C ALA A 347 0.86 -14.97 -16.44
N ILE A 348 -0.03 -14.32 -15.68
CA ILE A 348 -1.29 -14.92 -15.24
C ILE A 348 -2.29 -15.07 -16.37
N LEU A 349 -2.39 -14.07 -17.26
CA LEU A 349 -3.24 -14.17 -18.45
C LEU A 349 -2.77 -15.28 -19.38
N ALA A 350 -1.47 -15.39 -19.62
CA ALA A 350 -0.88 -16.46 -20.43
C ALA A 350 -1.07 -17.84 -19.77
N ALA A 351 -0.75 -17.98 -18.48
CA ALA A 351 -0.98 -19.23 -17.74
C ALA A 351 -2.47 -19.62 -17.72
N GLY A 352 -3.36 -18.66 -17.47
CA GLY A 352 -4.81 -18.83 -17.50
C GLY A 352 -5.33 -19.29 -18.86
N SER A 353 -4.82 -18.70 -19.94
CA SER A 353 -5.17 -19.09 -21.33
C SER A 353 -4.82 -20.55 -21.61
N ALA A 354 -3.68 -21.03 -21.13
CA ALA A 354 -3.26 -22.41 -21.29
C ALA A 354 -4.02 -23.36 -20.34
N LEU A 355 -4.28 -22.94 -19.10
CA LEU A 355 -5.08 -23.71 -18.13
C LEU A 355 -6.52 -23.91 -18.62
N ALA A 356 -7.11 -22.93 -19.31
CA ALA A 356 -8.45 -23.00 -19.89
C ALA A 356 -8.62 -24.21 -20.82
N LEU A 357 -7.54 -24.69 -21.44
CA LEU A 357 -7.51 -25.80 -22.40
C LEU A 357 -7.37 -27.18 -21.74
N ASN A 358 -6.98 -27.22 -20.47
CA ASN A 358 -6.75 -28.46 -19.74
C ASN A 358 -7.99 -28.89 -18.96
N GLU A 359 -8.07 -30.17 -18.61
CA GLU A 359 -9.07 -30.62 -17.64
C GLU A 359 -8.75 -30.07 -16.25
N ARG A 360 -9.77 -29.66 -15.50
CA ARG A 360 -9.63 -29.05 -14.17
C ARG A 360 -10.71 -29.58 -13.24
N ASP A 361 -10.32 -30.08 -12.08
CA ASP A 361 -11.25 -30.51 -11.04
C ASP A 361 -11.60 -29.36 -10.09
N ARG A 362 -10.71 -28.36 -9.95
CA ARG A 362 -10.94 -27.08 -9.27
C ARG A 362 -11.20 -25.96 -10.27
N GLY A 363 -11.95 -24.94 -9.84
CA GLY A 363 -12.01 -23.69 -10.57
C GLY A 363 -10.72 -22.87 -10.37
N VAL A 364 -10.35 -22.08 -11.39
CA VAL A 364 -9.21 -21.16 -11.31
C VAL A 364 -9.75 -19.74 -11.26
N ILE A 365 -9.33 -18.97 -10.27
CA ILE A 365 -9.59 -17.55 -10.19
C ILE A 365 -8.32 -16.82 -10.63
N LEU A 366 -8.44 -15.93 -11.61
CA LEU A 366 -7.39 -15.04 -12.09
C LEU A 366 -7.70 -13.64 -11.53
N ALA A 367 -6.92 -13.17 -10.57
CA ALA A 367 -7.19 -11.94 -9.86
C ALA A 367 -6.15 -10.86 -10.17
N PHE A 368 -6.61 -9.71 -10.64
CA PHE A 368 -5.78 -8.56 -10.95
C PHE A 368 -6.11 -7.45 -9.94
N TRP A 369 -5.15 -7.17 -9.05
CA TRP A 369 -5.35 -6.28 -7.91
C TRP A 369 -5.06 -4.82 -8.26
N SER A 370 -5.91 -3.92 -7.78
CA SER A 370 -5.65 -2.48 -7.81
C SER A 370 -5.40 -1.99 -6.38
N GLY A 371 -4.63 -0.92 -6.24
CA GLY A 371 -4.30 -0.29 -4.96
C GLY A 371 -3.23 -1.06 -4.18
N GLU A 372 -2.42 -1.88 -4.85
CA GLU A 372 -1.27 -2.55 -4.23
C GLU A 372 -0.24 -1.51 -3.79
N GLU A 373 0.07 -0.57 -4.68
CA GLU A 373 0.98 0.58 -4.48
C GLU A 373 0.51 1.54 -3.38
N LEU A 374 -0.77 1.43 -3.00
CA LEU A 374 -1.40 2.21 -1.95
C LEU A 374 -1.51 1.42 -0.63
N GLY A 375 -0.91 0.22 -0.55
CA GLY A 375 -0.92 -0.64 0.63
C GLY A 375 -1.87 -1.84 0.53
N LEU A 376 -1.83 -2.59 -0.58
CA LEU A 376 -2.57 -3.86 -0.77
C LEU A 376 -4.10 -3.73 -0.70
N LEU A 377 -4.64 -2.56 -1.02
CA LEU A 377 -6.05 -2.22 -0.76
C LEU A 377 -7.02 -3.18 -1.47
N GLY A 378 -6.73 -3.54 -2.72
CA GLY A 378 -7.56 -4.42 -3.53
C GLY A 378 -7.65 -5.84 -3.00
N SER A 379 -6.51 -6.48 -2.72
CA SER A 379 -6.48 -7.87 -2.22
C SER A 379 -7.04 -7.97 -0.80
N ALA A 380 -6.76 -6.99 0.05
CA ALA A 380 -7.34 -6.92 1.39
C ALA A 380 -8.87 -6.76 1.34
N ASP A 381 -9.41 -5.92 0.45
CA ASP A 381 -10.86 -5.79 0.25
C ASP A 381 -11.49 -7.09 -0.24
N PHE A 382 -10.83 -7.82 -1.14
CA PHE A 382 -11.29 -9.13 -1.64
C PHE A 382 -11.41 -10.16 -0.52
N VAL A 383 -10.36 -10.31 0.30
CA VAL A 383 -10.34 -11.21 1.46
C VAL A 383 -11.45 -10.85 2.44
N ARG A 384 -11.62 -9.56 2.72
CA ARG A 384 -12.61 -9.05 3.68
C ARG A 384 -14.05 -9.27 3.22
N LYS A 385 -14.36 -8.99 1.95
CA LYS A 385 -15.71 -9.19 1.39
C LYS A 385 -16.07 -10.66 1.23
N GLN A 386 -15.08 -11.55 1.19
CA GLN A 386 -15.26 -12.99 1.00
C GLN A 386 -16.16 -13.30 -0.20
N LEU A 387 -15.86 -12.71 -1.37
CA LEU A 387 -16.57 -13.01 -2.63
C LEU A 387 -16.54 -14.52 -2.93
N VAL A 388 -15.45 -15.17 -2.52
CA VAL A 388 -15.40 -16.60 -2.21
C VAL A 388 -14.94 -16.77 -0.76
N PRO A 389 -15.39 -17.79 -0.01
CA PRO A 389 -14.88 -18.06 1.32
C PRO A 389 -13.38 -18.41 1.27
N MET A 390 -12.54 -17.75 2.08
CA MET A 390 -11.08 -18.01 2.06
C MET A 390 -10.72 -19.44 2.46
N ASN A 391 -11.53 -20.07 3.33
CA ASN A 391 -11.38 -21.49 3.67
C ASN A 391 -11.76 -22.45 2.54
N GLU A 392 -12.31 -21.96 1.42
CA GLU A 392 -12.57 -22.70 0.19
C GLU A 392 -11.47 -22.47 -0.88
N VAL A 393 -10.50 -21.58 -0.61
CA VAL A 393 -9.34 -21.38 -1.49
C VAL A 393 -8.26 -22.40 -1.15
N SER A 394 -7.89 -23.22 -2.14
CA SER A 394 -6.87 -24.26 -2.04
C SER A 394 -5.48 -23.68 -1.89
N ALA A 395 -5.16 -22.66 -2.69
CA ALA A 395 -3.87 -21.99 -2.69
C ALA A 395 -3.95 -20.67 -3.46
N TYR A 396 -2.99 -19.79 -3.17
CA TYR A 396 -2.73 -18.55 -3.89
C TYR A 396 -1.33 -18.56 -4.51
N ILE A 397 -1.22 -18.26 -5.80
CA ILE A 397 0.05 -18.10 -6.52
C ILE A 397 0.16 -16.65 -6.99
N ASN A 398 1.10 -15.92 -6.42
CA ASN A 398 1.37 -14.52 -6.73
C ASN A 398 2.51 -14.39 -7.75
N PHE A 399 2.37 -13.43 -8.67
CA PHE A 399 3.40 -13.06 -9.64
C PHE A 399 3.67 -11.57 -9.53
N ASP A 400 4.84 -11.24 -9.01
CA ASP A 400 5.25 -9.87 -8.72
C ASP A 400 6.71 -9.71 -9.19
N MET A 401 6.96 -8.73 -10.05
CA MET A 401 8.27 -8.50 -10.69
C MET A 401 8.92 -9.77 -11.26
N VAL A 402 8.27 -10.38 -12.26
CA VAL A 402 8.63 -11.68 -12.85
C VAL A 402 9.27 -11.60 -14.24
N GLY A 403 9.51 -10.40 -14.76
CA GLY A 403 10.06 -10.11 -16.08
C GLY A 403 11.56 -9.81 -16.11
N ARG A 404 12.25 -9.69 -14.97
CA ARG A 404 13.66 -9.23 -14.90
C ARG A 404 14.65 -10.30 -14.46
N LEU A 405 14.38 -11.54 -14.91
CA LEU A 405 15.23 -12.70 -14.65
C LEU A 405 16.70 -12.44 -15.00
N ARG A 406 17.58 -12.63 -14.00
CA ARG A 406 19.04 -12.53 -14.10
C ARG A 406 19.69 -13.81 -13.62
N ASP A 407 20.81 -14.16 -14.25
CA ASP A 407 21.65 -15.31 -13.87
C ASP A 407 20.87 -16.63 -13.73
N ASN A 408 19.79 -16.81 -14.50
CA ASN A 408 18.89 -17.97 -14.46
C ASN A 408 18.30 -18.28 -13.05
N THR A 409 18.37 -17.31 -12.12
CA THR A 409 17.92 -17.48 -10.74
C THR A 409 16.48 -17.02 -10.59
N LEU A 410 15.61 -17.91 -10.15
CA LEU A 410 14.21 -17.59 -9.82
C LEU A 410 14.03 -17.69 -8.30
N THR A 411 13.56 -16.61 -7.67
CA THR A 411 13.22 -16.63 -6.26
C THR A 411 11.76 -17.07 -6.11
N VAL A 412 11.55 -18.07 -5.25
CA VAL A 412 10.23 -18.59 -4.90
C VAL A 412 10.04 -18.37 -3.41
N GLN A 413 9.15 -17.46 -3.06
CA GLN A 413 8.92 -17.04 -1.68
C GLN A 413 7.61 -17.61 -1.13
N ALA A 414 7.40 -17.42 0.18
CA ALA A 414 6.27 -17.99 0.93
C ALA A 414 6.20 -19.53 0.96
N VAL A 415 7.29 -20.24 0.60
CA VAL A 415 7.26 -21.72 0.53
C VAL A 415 7.05 -22.39 1.88
N GLY A 416 7.23 -21.67 2.99
CA GLY A 416 6.93 -22.19 4.32
C GLY A 416 5.43 -22.34 4.59
N SER A 417 4.56 -21.69 3.79
CA SER A 417 3.11 -21.69 4.02
C SER A 417 2.40 -23.02 3.75
N SER A 418 3.11 -24.01 3.18
CA SER A 418 2.64 -25.39 2.99
C SER A 418 3.81 -26.36 2.96
N SER A 419 3.59 -27.59 3.43
CA SER A 419 4.63 -28.63 3.43
C SER A 419 5.00 -29.13 2.03
N ILE A 420 4.19 -28.83 1.01
CA ILE A 420 4.40 -29.38 -0.34
C ILE A 420 5.22 -28.48 -1.27
N TRP A 421 5.40 -27.19 -0.92
CA TRP A 421 5.82 -26.20 -1.91
C TRP A 421 7.20 -26.45 -2.51
N THR A 422 8.20 -26.72 -1.68
CA THR A 422 9.57 -26.95 -2.15
C THR A 422 9.64 -28.14 -3.10
N ASP A 423 9.20 -29.32 -2.65
CA ASP A 423 9.26 -30.56 -3.43
C ASP A 423 8.46 -30.42 -4.75
N LEU A 424 7.27 -29.83 -4.68
CA LEU A 424 6.41 -29.62 -5.85
C LEU A 424 7.09 -28.72 -6.89
N VAL A 425 7.64 -27.59 -6.45
CA VAL A 425 8.28 -26.62 -7.37
C VAL A 425 9.58 -27.20 -7.93
N GLU A 426 10.38 -27.91 -7.14
CA GLU A 426 11.59 -28.59 -7.61
C GLU A 426 11.26 -29.62 -8.70
N GLU A 427 10.26 -30.47 -8.47
CA GLU A 427 9.82 -31.49 -9.44
C GLU A 427 9.37 -30.84 -10.76
N LEU A 428 8.52 -29.82 -10.68
CA LEU A 428 8.00 -29.13 -11.86
C LEU A 428 9.05 -28.27 -12.56
N ASN A 429 10.10 -27.86 -11.86
CA ASN A 429 11.21 -27.11 -12.42
C ASN A 429 12.23 -27.99 -13.15
N GLU A 430 12.30 -29.32 -12.91
CA GLU A 430 13.25 -30.19 -13.62
C GLU A 430 13.26 -30.01 -15.16
N PRO A 431 12.10 -29.96 -15.85
CA PRO A 431 12.08 -29.69 -17.29
C PRO A 431 12.29 -28.22 -17.70
N ILE A 432 12.15 -27.27 -16.77
CA ILE A 432 12.19 -25.80 -17.03
C ILE A 432 13.58 -25.21 -16.77
N GLY A 433 14.29 -25.73 -15.75
CA GLY A 433 15.71 -25.51 -15.52
C GLY A 433 16.09 -24.18 -14.89
N PHE A 434 15.31 -23.63 -13.96
CA PHE A 434 15.75 -22.49 -13.13
C PHE A 434 16.73 -22.93 -12.04
N GLU A 435 17.64 -22.04 -11.67
CA GLU A 435 18.31 -22.10 -10.36
C GLU A 435 17.35 -21.52 -9.32
N LEU A 436 16.76 -22.38 -8.49
CA LEU A 436 15.72 -21.96 -7.53
C LEU A 436 16.35 -21.43 -6.24
N SER A 437 15.87 -20.28 -5.80
CA SER A 437 16.16 -19.70 -4.48
C SER A 437 14.87 -19.67 -3.66
N PHE A 438 14.79 -20.50 -2.61
CA PHE A 438 13.59 -20.62 -1.79
C PHE A 438 13.63 -19.71 -0.57
N VAL A 439 12.55 -18.96 -0.35
CA VAL A 439 12.33 -18.13 0.85
C VAL A 439 11.08 -18.64 1.57
N SER A 440 11.27 -19.12 2.81
CA SER A 440 10.16 -19.71 3.57
C SER A 440 9.14 -18.69 4.07
N ASP A 441 9.58 -17.46 4.33
CA ASP A 441 8.77 -16.39 4.94
C ASP A 441 7.60 -15.98 4.01
N PRO A 442 6.34 -16.09 4.48
CA PRO A 442 5.16 -15.65 3.72
C PRO A 442 4.71 -14.22 4.05
N TYR A 443 5.35 -13.52 5.00
CA TYR A 443 4.98 -12.16 5.43
C TYR A 443 5.56 -11.09 4.50
N LEU A 444 5.25 -11.20 3.21
CA LEU A 444 5.82 -10.38 2.14
C LEU A 444 5.00 -9.09 1.94
N PRO A 445 5.62 -7.94 1.59
CA PRO A 445 4.90 -6.70 1.30
C PRO A 445 4.31 -6.71 -0.13
N THR A 446 3.50 -7.72 -0.43
CA THR A 446 2.77 -7.92 -1.69
C THR A 446 1.42 -8.55 -1.33
N ASP A 447 0.54 -8.79 -2.30
CA ASP A 447 -0.80 -9.34 -2.08
C ASP A 447 -0.82 -10.70 -1.36
N VAL A 448 0.32 -11.42 -1.34
CA VAL A 448 0.51 -12.61 -0.49
C VAL A 448 0.18 -12.33 0.99
N MET A 449 0.46 -11.13 1.50
CA MET A 449 0.16 -10.78 2.90
C MET A 449 -1.32 -10.97 3.22
N SER A 450 -2.19 -10.41 2.37
CA SER A 450 -3.64 -10.44 2.54
C SER A 450 -4.16 -11.88 2.58
N LEU A 451 -3.67 -12.74 1.67
CA LEU A 451 -4.12 -14.13 1.54
C LEU A 451 -3.51 -15.03 2.62
N ASN A 452 -2.24 -14.84 2.99
CA ASN A 452 -1.59 -15.58 4.06
C ASN A 452 -2.21 -15.25 5.43
N ALA A 453 -2.56 -13.99 5.69
CA ALA A 453 -3.30 -13.59 6.90
C ALA A 453 -4.69 -14.25 6.97
N ALA A 454 -5.29 -14.57 5.82
CA ALA A 454 -6.54 -15.31 5.71
C ALA A 454 -6.38 -16.85 5.73
N GLU A 455 -5.20 -17.35 6.13
CA GLU A 455 -4.87 -18.78 6.22
C GLU A 455 -4.93 -19.53 4.87
N VAL A 456 -4.64 -18.84 3.77
CA VAL A 456 -4.51 -19.43 2.44
C VAL A 456 -3.05 -19.78 2.15
N PRO A 457 -2.71 -21.06 1.85
CA PRO A 457 -1.37 -21.45 1.43
C PRO A 457 -0.95 -20.65 0.20
N SER A 458 0.19 -19.96 0.28
CA SER A 458 0.59 -18.96 -0.71
C SER A 458 2.00 -19.20 -1.24
N LEU A 459 2.22 -18.85 -2.50
CA LEU A 459 3.53 -18.93 -3.15
C LEU A 459 3.73 -17.66 -3.98
N ASN A 460 4.92 -17.05 -3.92
CA ASN A 460 5.26 -15.89 -4.74
C ASN A 460 6.42 -16.21 -5.69
N PHE A 461 6.28 -15.87 -6.96
CA PHE A 461 7.39 -15.86 -7.91
C PHE A 461 7.96 -14.45 -8.04
N PHE A 462 9.29 -14.33 -7.96
CA PHE A 462 10.00 -13.05 -7.97
C PHE A 462 11.37 -13.17 -8.66
N THR A 463 11.72 -12.23 -9.52
CA THR A 463 13.01 -12.22 -10.25
C THR A 463 14.08 -11.31 -9.66
N GLY A 464 13.79 -10.67 -8.52
CA GLY A 464 14.76 -9.84 -7.79
C GLY A 464 14.71 -8.36 -8.15
N SER A 465 14.97 -7.50 -7.16
CA SER A 465 14.96 -6.04 -7.32
C SER A 465 16.03 -5.53 -8.29
N HIS A 466 15.75 -4.43 -9.00
CA HIS A 466 16.66 -3.82 -9.96
C HIS A 466 16.63 -2.29 -9.89
N ASP A 467 17.63 -1.64 -10.51
CA ASP A 467 17.81 -0.18 -10.43
C ASP A 467 16.66 0.63 -11.08
N ASP A 468 15.87 0.01 -11.94
CA ASP A 468 14.73 0.64 -12.62
C ASP A 468 13.42 0.57 -11.82
N TYR A 469 13.40 -0.10 -10.66
CA TYR A 469 12.21 -0.24 -9.82
C TYR A 469 11.63 1.13 -9.43
N HIS A 470 10.30 1.28 -9.51
CA HIS A 470 9.58 2.52 -9.23
C HIS A 470 10.11 3.76 -10.00
N ARG A 471 10.63 3.55 -11.22
CA ARG A 471 11.14 4.61 -12.09
C ARG A 471 10.49 4.55 -13.47
N PRO A 472 10.49 5.67 -14.22
CA PRO A 472 10.07 5.69 -15.62
C PRO A 472 10.85 4.73 -16.52
N THR A 473 12.04 4.30 -16.08
CA THR A 473 12.87 3.35 -16.82
C THR A 473 12.45 1.88 -16.65
N ASP A 474 11.47 1.55 -15.81
CA ASP A 474 10.82 0.23 -15.82
C ASP A 474 9.85 0.12 -17.01
N ASP A 475 10.42 -0.16 -18.17
CA ASP A 475 9.72 -0.20 -19.45
C ASP A 475 9.89 -1.56 -20.16
N SER A 476 8.97 -1.85 -21.08
CA SER A 476 8.85 -3.06 -21.90
C SER A 476 10.16 -3.52 -22.55
N ASN A 477 11.04 -2.59 -22.93
CA ASN A 477 12.33 -2.89 -23.54
C ASN A 477 13.35 -3.52 -22.56
N ALA A 478 13.10 -3.41 -21.26
CA ALA A 478 13.94 -3.87 -20.17
C ALA A 478 13.65 -5.33 -19.80
N ILE A 479 12.54 -5.90 -20.29
CA ILE A 479 12.06 -7.22 -19.90
C ILE A 479 12.84 -8.36 -20.58
N ASN A 480 13.19 -9.37 -19.78
CA ASN A 480 13.70 -10.65 -20.24
C ASN A 480 12.52 -11.58 -20.59
N TYR A 481 11.98 -11.43 -21.80
CA TYR A 481 10.80 -12.18 -22.24
C TYR A 481 10.99 -13.71 -22.24
N GLU A 482 12.18 -14.21 -22.60
CA GLU A 482 12.47 -15.65 -22.51
C GLU A 482 12.42 -16.14 -21.05
N GLY A 483 12.92 -15.32 -20.12
CA GLY A 483 12.79 -15.57 -18.69
C GLY A 483 11.33 -15.56 -18.23
N LEU A 484 10.58 -14.53 -18.62
CA LEU A 484 9.16 -14.37 -18.29
C LEU A 484 8.31 -15.54 -18.78
N ASP A 485 8.53 -16.01 -20.02
CA ASP A 485 7.84 -17.18 -20.58
C ASP A 485 8.12 -18.45 -19.76
N ARG A 486 9.37 -18.63 -19.30
CA ARG A 486 9.73 -19.77 -18.44
C ARG A 486 9.12 -19.66 -17.04
N VAL A 487 9.06 -18.46 -16.46
CA VAL A 487 8.41 -18.24 -15.15
C VAL A 487 6.91 -18.52 -15.26
N THR A 488 6.29 -18.03 -16.35
CA THR A 488 4.89 -18.30 -16.71
C THR A 488 4.64 -19.80 -16.83
N GLU A 489 5.51 -20.54 -17.50
CA GLU A 489 5.39 -21.99 -17.66
C GLU A 489 5.49 -22.73 -16.32
N LEU A 490 6.42 -22.34 -15.44
CA LEU A 490 6.53 -22.95 -14.11
C LEU A 490 5.30 -22.66 -13.26
N GLY A 491 4.85 -21.41 -13.23
CA GLY A 491 3.64 -21.02 -12.50
C GLY A 491 2.38 -21.72 -13.04
N ARG A 492 2.27 -21.87 -14.36
CA ARG A 492 1.22 -22.66 -15.02
C ARG A 492 1.28 -24.13 -14.61
N ALA A 493 2.48 -24.72 -14.55
CA ALA A 493 2.66 -26.12 -14.15
C ALA A 493 2.24 -26.34 -12.69
N VAL A 494 2.61 -25.43 -11.78
CA VAL A 494 2.18 -25.46 -10.37
C VAL A 494 0.66 -25.36 -10.28
N ALA A 495 0.06 -24.39 -10.97
CA ALA A 495 -1.39 -24.25 -11.01
C ALA A 495 -2.10 -25.49 -11.58
N ALA A 496 -1.55 -26.10 -12.65
CA ALA A 496 -2.10 -27.30 -13.29
C ALA A 496 -2.10 -28.52 -12.36
N GLU A 497 -1.06 -28.68 -11.54
CA GLU A 497 -1.03 -29.71 -10.50
C GLU A 497 -2.09 -29.42 -9.43
N LEU A 498 -2.17 -28.18 -8.92
CA LEU A 498 -3.10 -27.82 -7.85
C LEU A 498 -4.57 -27.99 -8.25
N VAL A 499 -4.94 -27.69 -9.49
CA VAL A 499 -6.33 -27.83 -9.97
C VAL A 499 -6.75 -29.28 -10.20
N SER A 500 -5.80 -30.21 -10.25
CA SER A 500 -6.03 -31.64 -10.49
C SER A 500 -5.79 -32.50 -9.25
N ARG A 501 -5.09 -31.96 -8.25
CA ARG A 501 -4.73 -32.68 -7.03
C ARG A 501 -5.95 -32.95 -6.15
N ALA A 502 -6.09 -34.21 -5.72
CA ALA A 502 -7.22 -34.65 -4.90
C ALA A 502 -7.28 -33.97 -3.52
N ALA A 503 -6.14 -33.83 -2.84
CA ALA A 503 -6.03 -33.16 -1.54
C ALA A 503 -5.47 -31.74 -1.75
N PRO A 504 -6.09 -30.69 -1.21
CA PRO A 504 -5.52 -29.35 -1.27
C PRO A 504 -4.22 -29.28 -0.44
N PRO A 505 -3.33 -28.30 -0.72
CA PRO A 505 -2.20 -27.99 0.15
C PRO A 505 -2.66 -27.70 1.58
N ASP A 506 -1.84 -28.12 2.55
CA ASP A 506 -1.99 -27.71 3.94
C ASP A 506 -1.60 -26.24 4.12
N PHE A 507 -2.24 -25.56 5.06
CA PHE A 507 -1.76 -24.26 5.51
C PHE A 507 -0.87 -24.46 6.74
N ILE A 508 0.36 -23.98 6.65
CA ILE A 508 1.29 -23.91 7.76
C ILE A 508 1.44 -22.44 8.13
N LYS A 509 1.01 -22.09 9.34
CA LYS A 509 1.33 -20.80 9.92
C LYS A 509 2.83 -20.80 10.24
N VAL A 510 3.61 -20.12 9.40
CA VAL A 510 5.07 -20.11 9.50
C VAL A 510 5.50 -19.41 10.77
N GLU A 511 6.30 -20.11 11.57
CA GLU A 511 7.06 -19.47 12.64
C GLU A 511 8.24 -18.72 12.03
N GLN A 512 8.40 -17.44 12.35
CA GLN A 512 9.51 -16.68 11.78
C GLN A 512 10.81 -17.13 12.44
N SER A 513 11.62 -17.91 11.71
CA SER A 513 13.02 -18.12 12.08
C SER A 513 13.83 -16.90 11.64
N GLY A 514 14.61 -16.35 12.57
CA GLY A 514 15.36 -15.09 12.49
C GLY A 514 16.39 -14.95 11.35
N GLN A 515 15.96 -14.98 10.09
CA GLN A 515 16.81 -14.60 8.96
C GLN A 515 16.04 -13.73 7.98
N ARG A 516 16.04 -12.41 8.21
CA ARG A 516 15.78 -11.43 7.16
C ARG A 516 17.05 -10.65 6.84
N ALA A 517 17.74 -11.08 5.78
CA ALA A 517 18.70 -10.22 5.10
C ALA A 517 17.94 -9.24 4.21
N GLY A 518 17.90 -7.96 4.61
CA GLY A 518 17.59 -6.85 3.69
C GLY A 518 16.26 -6.13 3.90
N GLN A 519 16.09 -5.44 5.01
CA GLN A 519 15.41 -4.13 5.07
C GLN A 519 15.78 -3.48 6.41
N ALA A 520 16.80 -2.64 6.36
CA ALA A 520 17.28 -1.91 7.51
C ALA A 520 16.32 -0.75 7.83
N MET A 521 15.25 -1.00 8.59
CA MET A 521 14.60 0.11 9.30
C MET A 521 13.94 -0.22 10.65
N MET A 522 13.61 -1.48 10.99
CA MET A 522 13.05 -1.80 12.32
C MET A 522 13.84 -2.88 13.03
N ARG A 523 14.45 -2.51 14.16
CA ARG A 523 15.27 -3.39 15.02
C ARG A 523 14.44 -4.37 15.85
N ILE A 524 13.20 -4.01 16.14
CA ILE A 524 12.30 -4.77 17.02
C ILE A 524 11.23 -5.49 16.19
N PHE A 525 11.04 -6.75 16.51
CA PHE A 525 10.03 -7.63 15.96
C PHE A 525 8.95 -7.92 17.01
N THR A 526 7.70 -7.68 16.66
CA THR A 526 6.54 -7.91 17.53
C THR A 526 5.64 -9.03 17.01
N GLY A 527 5.79 -9.49 15.77
CA GLY A 527 4.94 -10.53 15.19
C GLY A 527 3.50 -10.11 14.90
N THR A 528 3.17 -8.83 14.92
CA THR A 528 1.85 -8.34 14.48
C THR A 528 1.76 -8.24 12.97
N ILE A 529 0.60 -8.56 12.39
CA ILE A 529 0.33 -8.34 10.97
C ILE A 529 -0.78 -7.29 10.86
N PRO A 530 -0.44 -6.03 10.51
CA PRO A 530 -1.42 -4.99 10.27
C PRO A 530 -2.45 -5.35 9.18
N ASP A 531 -3.67 -4.87 9.33
CA ASP A 531 -4.65 -4.71 8.25
C ASP A 531 -4.55 -3.25 7.74
N TYR A 532 -4.18 -3.10 6.48
CA TYR A 532 -3.96 -1.80 5.85
C TYR A 532 -5.21 -1.23 5.19
N ALA A 533 -6.30 -1.99 5.09
CA ALA A 533 -7.45 -1.62 4.26
C ALA A 533 -8.60 -0.96 5.03
N GLN A 534 -8.56 -0.98 6.36
CA GLN A 534 -9.61 -0.38 7.19
C GLN A 534 -9.06 0.76 8.03
N GLU A 535 -9.75 1.90 7.95
CA GLU A 535 -9.57 3.01 8.88
C GLU A 535 -10.31 2.69 10.19
N VAL A 536 -9.56 2.42 11.25
CA VAL A 536 -10.06 2.22 12.61
C VAL A 536 -9.29 3.12 13.58
N ASP A 537 -9.87 3.46 14.73
CA ASP A 537 -9.18 4.13 15.83
C ASP A 537 -8.26 3.11 16.53
N GLY A 538 -7.01 3.05 16.06
CA GLY A 538 -5.99 2.06 16.43
C GLY A 538 -5.41 1.31 15.24
N LEU A 539 -4.69 0.22 15.53
CA LEU A 539 -4.14 -0.68 14.52
C LEU A 539 -4.92 -2.00 14.49
N LEU A 540 -5.75 -2.20 13.46
CA LEU A 540 -6.39 -3.49 13.21
C LEU A 540 -5.34 -4.52 12.79
N LEU A 541 -5.41 -5.72 13.37
CA LEU A 541 -4.58 -6.85 12.98
C LEU A 541 -5.36 -7.74 12.02
N SER A 542 -4.81 -7.97 10.83
CA SER A 542 -5.28 -9.03 9.93
C SER A 542 -4.89 -10.41 10.47
N GLY A 543 -3.79 -10.48 11.22
CA GLY A 543 -3.31 -11.68 11.89
C GLY A 543 -2.09 -11.44 12.77
N VAL A 544 -1.47 -12.53 13.18
CA VAL A 544 -0.19 -12.54 13.89
C VAL A 544 0.73 -13.60 13.31
N VAL A 545 2.03 -13.36 13.38
CA VAL A 545 3.07 -14.29 12.96
C VAL A 545 3.07 -15.51 13.88
N GLY A 546 3.15 -16.72 13.32
CA GLY A 546 3.23 -17.95 14.11
C GLY A 546 4.46 -17.96 14.99
N GLY A 547 4.35 -18.46 16.22
CA GLY A 547 5.46 -18.55 17.18
C GLY A 547 6.06 -17.21 17.61
N GLY A 548 5.58 -16.08 17.06
CA GLY A 548 6.14 -14.76 17.30
C GLY A 548 5.60 -14.10 18.58
N PRO A 549 6.19 -12.98 19.01
CA PRO A 549 5.83 -12.29 20.25
C PRO A 549 4.34 -11.98 20.41
N ALA A 550 3.68 -11.53 19.34
CA ALA A 550 2.26 -11.21 19.37
C ALA A 550 1.39 -12.42 19.67
N GLU A 551 1.66 -13.57 19.02
CA GLU A 551 0.93 -14.80 19.30
C GLU A 551 1.17 -15.29 20.73
N ALA A 552 2.43 -15.22 21.20
CA ALA A 552 2.79 -15.58 22.57
C ALA A 552 2.08 -14.69 23.61
N ALA A 553 1.87 -13.41 23.29
CA ALA A 553 1.09 -12.47 24.09
C ALA A 553 -0.43 -12.71 24.03
N GLY A 554 -0.89 -13.59 23.14
CA GLY A 554 -2.31 -13.90 22.93
C GLY A 554 -3.04 -12.93 22.00
N LEU A 555 -2.32 -12.13 21.21
CA LEU A 555 -2.88 -11.33 20.11
C LEU A 555 -3.35 -12.24 18.97
N GLN A 556 -4.36 -11.81 18.23
CA GLN A 556 -4.92 -12.55 17.10
C GLN A 556 -5.50 -11.62 16.04
N GLY A 557 -5.82 -12.18 14.86
CA GLY A 557 -6.54 -11.44 13.82
C GLY A 557 -7.89 -10.92 14.32
N GLY A 558 -8.24 -9.69 13.95
CA GLY A 558 -9.42 -8.95 14.41
C GLY A 558 -9.22 -8.14 15.70
N ASP A 559 -8.05 -8.20 16.35
CA ASP A 559 -7.71 -7.28 17.43
C ASP A 559 -7.40 -5.89 16.89
N ILE A 560 -7.80 -4.84 17.61
CA ILE A 560 -7.41 -3.46 17.33
C ILE A 560 -6.46 -3.00 18.45
N ILE A 561 -5.18 -2.81 18.16
CA ILE A 561 -4.21 -2.28 19.13
C ILE A 561 -4.48 -0.79 19.30
N VAL A 562 -4.76 -0.37 20.55
CA VAL A 562 -5.04 1.02 20.91
C VAL A 562 -3.95 1.62 21.80
N SER A 563 -3.05 0.81 22.35
CA SER A 563 -1.85 1.29 23.04
C SER A 563 -0.73 0.25 23.01
N LEU A 564 0.51 0.71 22.89
CA LEU A 564 1.74 -0.07 22.99
C LEU A 564 2.78 0.73 23.78
N ALA A 565 3.43 0.12 24.76
CA ALA A 565 4.48 0.79 25.56
C ALA A 565 4.02 2.10 26.23
N SER A 566 2.76 2.15 26.70
CA SER A 566 2.10 3.36 27.22
C SER A 566 1.90 4.48 26.20
N GLN A 567 2.24 4.26 24.93
CA GLN A 567 1.94 5.19 23.85
C GLN A 567 0.57 4.86 23.25
N SER A 568 -0.17 5.91 22.89
CA SER A 568 -1.46 5.76 22.22
C SER A 568 -1.25 5.34 20.77
N ILE A 569 -2.01 4.37 20.30
CA ILE A 569 -2.01 3.96 18.88
C ILE A 569 -3.35 4.37 18.29
N GLY A 570 -3.35 5.37 17.41
CA GLY A 570 -4.51 5.80 16.63
C GLY A 570 -4.46 5.30 15.18
N ASP A 571 -3.25 5.08 14.65
CA ASP A 571 -3.05 4.54 13.31
C ASP A 571 -1.81 3.61 13.24
N ILE A 572 -1.47 3.16 12.02
CA ILE A 572 -0.32 2.29 11.78
C ILE A 572 1.05 2.98 11.95
N TYR A 573 1.10 4.30 11.74
CA TYR A 573 2.34 5.05 11.88
C TYR A 573 2.70 5.19 13.35
N ASP A 574 1.70 5.50 14.20
CA ASP A 574 1.86 5.49 15.65
C ASP A 574 2.42 4.16 16.13
N TYR A 575 1.91 3.04 15.60
CA TYR A 575 2.43 1.73 15.93
C TYR A 575 3.90 1.59 15.52
N THR A 576 4.24 1.98 14.28
CA THR A 576 5.61 1.94 13.78
C THR A 576 6.55 2.79 14.64
N TYR A 577 6.12 3.97 15.07
CA TYR A 577 6.87 4.86 15.95
C TYR A 577 7.00 4.29 17.35
N ALA A 578 5.96 3.62 17.84
CA ALA A 578 6.00 2.97 19.14
C ALA A 578 6.95 1.78 19.21
N LEU A 579 7.32 1.19 18.07
CA LEU A 579 8.35 0.15 18.02
C LEU A 579 9.76 0.69 18.34
N ASP A 580 10.03 1.98 18.10
CA ASP A 580 11.37 2.57 18.34
C ASP A 580 11.73 2.69 19.82
N VAL A 581 10.73 2.72 20.70
CA VAL A 581 10.93 2.77 22.17
C VAL A 581 11.02 1.38 22.80
N LEU A 582 10.67 0.33 22.05
CA LEU A 582 10.73 -1.04 22.54
C LEU A 582 12.18 -1.52 22.69
N LYS A 583 12.39 -2.43 23.64
CA LYS A 583 13.66 -3.13 23.83
C LYS A 583 13.43 -4.62 23.74
N GLU A 584 14.36 -5.29 23.07
CA GLU A 584 14.38 -6.74 22.96
C GLU A 584 14.33 -7.39 24.36
N GLY A 585 13.44 -8.36 24.52
CA GLY A 585 13.28 -9.14 25.74
C GLY A 585 12.65 -8.39 26.92
N GLU A 586 12.29 -7.11 26.76
CA GLU A 586 11.63 -6.33 27.82
C GLU A 586 10.10 -6.46 27.70
N PRO A 587 9.41 -7.06 28.69
CA PRO A 587 7.96 -7.13 28.68
C PRO A 587 7.33 -5.75 28.61
N THR A 588 6.43 -5.58 27.65
CA THR A 588 5.78 -4.32 27.33
C THR A 588 4.27 -4.50 27.34
N GLU A 589 3.56 -3.56 27.96
CA GLU A 589 2.10 -3.54 27.92
C GLU A 589 1.60 -3.24 26.50
N VAL A 590 0.68 -4.06 26.01
CA VAL A 590 -0.11 -3.80 24.80
C VAL A 590 -1.59 -3.89 25.16
N ILE A 591 -2.36 -2.89 24.73
CA ILE A 591 -3.79 -2.82 24.99
C ILE A 591 -4.54 -2.97 23.67
N VAL A 592 -5.49 -3.90 23.63
CA VAL A 592 -6.29 -4.19 22.43
C VAL A 592 -7.79 -4.14 22.68
N MET A 593 -8.54 -3.80 21.64
CA MET A 593 -9.98 -3.96 21.57
C MET A 593 -10.32 -5.23 20.79
N ARG A 594 -10.99 -6.19 21.44
CA ARG A 594 -11.42 -7.47 20.84
C ARG A 594 -12.91 -7.64 21.01
N GLY A 595 -13.66 -7.64 19.91
CA GLY A 595 -15.13 -7.75 19.96
C GLY A 595 -15.80 -6.66 20.82
N GLY A 596 -15.17 -5.49 20.93
CA GLY A 596 -15.62 -4.37 21.77
C GLY A 596 -15.14 -4.40 23.23
N GLU A 597 -14.43 -5.44 23.67
CA GLU A 597 -13.85 -5.53 25.01
C GLU A 597 -12.40 -5.05 25.02
N ARG A 598 -12.02 -4.29 26.05
CA ARG A 598 -10.64 -3.81 26.27
C ARG A 598 -9.84 -4.89 27.01
N LEU A 599 -8.77 -5.38 26.40
CA LEU A 599 -7.85 -6.36 26.95
C LEU A 599 -6.47 -5.74 27.15
N VAL A 600 -5.83 -6.06 28.26
CA VAL A 600 -4.44 -5.69 28.55
C VAL A 600 -3.61 -6.97 28.47
N LEU A 601 -2.62 -6.97 27.58
CA LEU A 601 -1.74 -8.11 27.31
C LEU A 601 -0.29 -7.66 27.53
N GLU A 602 0.59 -8.64 27.70
CA GLU A 602 2.03 -8.42 27.88
C GLU A 602 2.75 -8.99 26.65
N LEU A 603 3.37 -8.11 25.88
CA LEU A 603 4.15 -8.43 24.69
C LEU A 603 5.63 -8.38 25.03
N ILE A 604 6.40 -9.42 24.70
CA ILE A 604 7.85 -9.46 24.88
C ILE A 604 8.49 -9.38 23.50
N PRO A 605 8.94 -8.19 23.05
CA PRO A 605 9.47 -8.03 21.71
C PRO A 605 10.80 -8.77 21.51
N GLU A 606 11.05 -9.21 20.29
CA GLU A 606 12.29 -9.89 19.90
C GLU A 606 13.12 -9.00 18.98
N ALA A 607 14.42 -9.28 18.84
CA ALA A 607 15.22 -8.63 17.82
C ALA A 607 14.87 -9.19 16.44
N ARG A 608 14.85 -8.32 15.43
CA ARG A 608 14.76 -8.75 14.03
C ARG A 608 16.16 -9.22 13.60
N GLU A 609 16.39 -10.54 13.63
CA GLU A 609 17.66 -11.18 13.23
C GLU A 609 17.95 -11.14 11.72
#